data_AF-A0A1S3YX45-F1
#
_entry.id   AF-A0A1S3YX45-F1
#
_cell.length_a   1.000
_cell.length_b   1.000
_cell.length_c   1.000
_cell.angle_alpha   90.00
_cell.angle_beta   90.00
_cell.angle_gamma   90.00
#
_symmetry.space_group_name_H-M   'P 1'
#
loop_
_entity.id
_entity.type
_entity.pdbx_description
1 polymer ?
#
loop_
_entity_poly.entity_id
_entity_poly.type
_entity_poly.pdbx_seq_one_letter_code
_entity_poly.pdbx_strand_id
1 'polypeptide(L)'
;MCKPTNDADALNRIFITSQVEILNSLEDERIKDVQYNGEYLIEEGNKIWIGVSRADGSKCDRCWNYSPQVGSFAEHPLLCGRCHNVVIGLPTRDPEDLAKVTQSEAKEAITQ
;
A
#
# COMPACT_ATOMS: atom_id res chain seq x y z
N MET A 1 -8.79 -14.60 0.88
CA MET A 1 -7.91 -13.78 1.74
C MET A 1 -8.60 -12.45 2.00
N CYS A 2 -8.74 -12.03 3.26
CA CYS A 2 -9.37 -10.75 3.60
C CYS A 2 -8.48 -9.62 3.10
N LYS A 3 -8.94 -8.89 2.07
CA LYS A 3 -8.36 -7.59 1.73
C LYS A 3 -8.72 -6.61 2.84
N PRO A 4 -7.83 -5.68 3.20
CA PRO A 4 -8.15 -4.66 4.19
C PRO A 4 -9.39 -3.89 3.73
N THR A 5 -10.35 -3.72 4.65
CA THR A 5 -11.62 -3.03 4.38
C THR A 5 -11.48 -1.52 4.44
N ASN A 6 -10.52 -1.02 5.23
CA ASN A 6 -10.08 0.36 5.21
C ASN A 6 -8.56 0.45 5.01
N ASP A 7 -8.06 1.62 4.63
CA ASP A 7 -6.64 1.86 4.39
C ASP A 7 -5.77 1.70 5.65
N ALA A 8 -6.26 2.05 6.84
CA ALA A 8 -5.61 1.85 8.15
C ALA A 8 -5.36 0.37 8.50
N ASP A 9 -6.18 -0.55 7.99
CA ASP A 9 -6.05 -2.00 8.24
C ASP A 9 -4.96 -2.66 7.37
N ALA A 10 -4.32 -1.91 6.47
CA ALA A 10 -3.25 -2.45 5.63
C ALA A 10 -2.02 -2.83 6.47
N LEU A 11 -1.45 -4.02 6.23
CA LEU A 11 -0.33 -4.56 7.01
C LEU A 11 0.88 -3.63 7.08
N ASN A 12 1.19 -2.92 5.99
CA ASN A 12 2.30 -1.98 5.96
C ASN A 12 2.08 -0.82 6.95
N ARG A 13 0.84 -0.43 7.23
CA ARG A 13 0.54 0.55 8.28
C ARG A 13 0.64 -0.02 9.68
N ILE A 14 0.17 -1.25 9.87
CA ILE A 14 0.25 -1.92 11.17
C ILE A 14 1.73 -2.12 11.56
N PHE A 15 2.57 -2.51 10.62
CA PHE A 15 4.01 -2.71 10.86
C PHE A 15 4.85 -1.43 10.72
N ILE A 16 4.25 -0.29 10.37
CA ILE A 16 4.95 0.98 10.18
C ILE A 16 6.09 0.85 9.15
N THR A 17 5.81 0.12 8.07
CA THR A 17 6.71 -0.12 6.95
C THR A 17 6.11 0.41 5.65
N SER A 18 6.92 0.56 4.60
CA SER A 18 6.42 1.04 3.31
C SER A 18 5.72 -0.05 2.48
N GLN A 19 6.16 -1.30 2.61
CA GLN A 19 5.70 -2.44 1.81
C GLN A 19 5.69 -3.69 2.68
N VAL A 20 4.67 -4.54 2.49
CA VAL A 20 4.56 -5.85 3.13
C VAL A 20 4.06 -6.82 2.09
N GLU A 21 4.71 -7.97 1.99
CA GLU A 21 4.33 -9.04 1.10
C GLU A 21 4.16 -10.33 1.90
N ILE A 22 3.06 -11.04 1.64
CA ILE A 22 2.83 -12.37 2.21
C ILE A 22 3.30 -13.38 1.18
N LEU A 23 4.28 -14.19 1.55
CA LEU A 23 4.79 -15.28 0.73
C LEU A 23 4.02 -16.56 1.05
N ASN A 24 3.66 -17.33 0.03
CA ASN A 24 2.96 -18.61 0.20
C ASN A 24 3.91 -19.79 0.45
N SER A 25 5.21 -19.61 0.19
CA SER A 25 6.24 -20.64 0.36
C SER A 25 7.58 -20.01 0.69
N LEU A 26 8.44 -20.77 1.39
CA LEU A 26 9.83 -20.40 1.69
C LEU A 26 10.79 -20.66 0.52
N GLU A 27 10.29 -21.19 -0.58
CA GLU A 27 11.05 -21.44 -1.81
C GLU A 27 10.97 -20.25 -2.79
N ASP A 28 10.29 -19.16 -2.40
CA ASP A 28 10.12 -17.97 -3.22
C ASP A 28 11.47 -17.29 -3.50
N GLU A 29 11.71 -16.91 -4.76
CA GLU A 29 12.99 -16.31 -5.17
C GLU A 29 13.29 -15.00 -4.45
N ARG A 30 12.24 -14.25 -4.05
CA ARG A 30 12.38 -12.99 -3.31
C ARG A 30 13.09 -13.16 -1.96
N ILE A 31 13.10 -14.37 -1.39
CA ILE A 31 13.77 -14.67 -0.12
C ILE A 31 15.29 -14.60 -0.27
N LYS A 32 15.83 -14.88 -1.47
CA LYS A 32 17.28 -14.89 -1.72
C LYS A 32 17.92 -13.52 -1.50
N ASP A 33 17.16 -12.44 -1.69
CA ASP A 33 17.64 -11.06 -1.59
C ASP A 33 17.38 -10.42 -0.21
N VAL A 34 16.86 -11.19 0.76
CA VAL A 34 16.52 -10.67 2.09
C VAL A 34 17.74 -10.63 3.00
N GLN A 35 18.18 -9.42 3.37
CA GLN A 35 19.34 -9.22 4.25
C GLN A 35 19.10 -9.65 5.70
N TYR A 36 17.92 -9.36 6.24
CA TYR A 36 17.61 -9.63 7.65
C TYR A 36 16.39 -10.52 7.71
N ASN A 37 16.49 -11.65 8.39
CA ASN A 37 15.38 -12.57 8.55
C ASN A 37 15.39 -13.24 9.92
N GLY A 38 14.24 -13.77 10.30
CA GLY A 38 14.05 -14.53 11.52
C GLY A 38 12.92 -15.53 11.35
N GLU A 39 12.93 -16.56 12.18
CA GLU A 39 11.88 -17.57 12.22
C GLU A 39 11.43 -17.84 13.64
N TYR A 40 10.15 -18.17 13.78
CA TYR A 40 9.54 -18.56 15.03
C TYR A 40 8.73 -19.83 14.84
N LEU A 41 9.00 -20.83 15.68
CA LEU A 41 8.23 -22.06 15.71
C LEU A 41 6.98 -21.85 16.54
N ILE A 42 5.83 -22.14 15.93
CA ILE A 42 4.53 -22.21 16.60
C ILE A 42 4.32 -23.66 17.07
N GLU A 43 3.39 -23.83 18.01
CA GLU A 43 2.86 -25.14 18.39
C GLU A 43 2.43 -25.96 17.16
N GLU A 44 2.48 -27.29 17.28
CA GLU A 44 2.14 -28.25 16.21
C GLU A 44 3.09 -28.25 15.00
N GLY A 45 4.29 -27.65 15.13
CA GLY A 45 5.34 -27.74 14.11
C GLY A 45 5.20 -26.72 12.97
N ASN A 46 4.26 -25.78 13.09
CA ASN A 46 4.14 -24.67 12.14
C ASN A 46 5.27 -23.65 12.36
N LYS A 47 5.71 -22.99 11.29
CA LYS A 47 6.76 -21.96 11.35
C LYS A 47 6.29 -20.66 10.74
N ILE A 48 6.49 -19.55 11.45
CA ILE A 48 6.42 -18.21 10.87
C ILE A 48 7.83 -17.80 10.49
N TRP A 49 8.00 -17.33 9.26
CA TRP A 49 9.23 -16.71 8.80
C TRP A 49 8.96 -15.24 8.47
N ILE A 50 9.89 -14.37 8.86
CA ILE A 50 9.82 -12.93 8.61
C ILE A 50 11.13 -12.50 7.96
N GLY A 51 11.01 -11.83 6.82
CA GLY A 51 12.11 -11.21 6.11
C GLY A 51 11.96 -9.69 6.07
N VAL A 52 13.07 -8.97 6.18
CA VAL A 52 13.14 -7.51 6.08
C VAL A 52 14.19 -7.12 5.03
N SER A 53 13.73 -6.38 4.03
CA SER A 53 14.53 -5.79 2.97
C SER A 53 14.08 -4.35 2.73
N ARG A 54 14.80 -3.63 1.86
CA ARG A 54 14.38 -2.28 1.45
C ARG A 54 13.14 -2.38 0.56
N ALA A 55 12.15 -1.54 0.82
CA ALA A 55 10.98 -1.40 -0.01
C ALA A 55 11.32 -0.78 -1.38
N ASP A 56 10.47 -1.05 -2.37
CA ASP A 56 10.65 -0.59 -3.74
C ASP A 56 10.33 0.89 -3.94
N GLY A 57 10.90 1.45 -5.01
CA GLY A 57 10.62 2.81 -5.45
C GLY A 57 11.38 3.89 -4.69
N SER A 58 10.76 5.06 -4.52
CA SER A 58 11.39 6.24 -3.93
C SER A 58 10.60 6.79 -2.74
N LYS A 59 11.28 7.47 -1.82
CA LYS A 59 10.67 8.09 -0.63
C LYS A 59 9.72 9.22 -1.04
N CYS A 60 8.48 9.17 -0.55
CA CYS A 60 7.53 10.28 -0.64
C CYS A 60 7.84 11.36 0.41
N ASP A 61 7.86 12.63 0.02
CA ASP A 61 8.23 13.71 0.94
C ASP A 61 7.15 14.08 1.96
N ARG A 62 5.89 13.70 1.71
CA ARG A 62 4.78 14.00 2.64
C ARG A 62 4.57 12.92 3.71
N CYS A 63 4.62 11.64 3.33
CA CYS A 63 4.34 10.53 4.26
C CYS A 63 5.56 9.67 4.58
N TRP A 64 6.72 9.97 3.98
CA TRP A 64 8.01 9.29 4.17
C TRP A 64 8.02 7.79 3.85
N ASN A 65 6.95 7.27 3.25
CA ASN A 65 6.93 5.91 2.74
C ASN A 65 7.56 5.84 1.36
N TYR A 66 8.24 4.74 1.08
CA TYR A 66 8.71 4.39 -0.26
C TYR A 66 7.55 3.90 -1.11
N SER A 67 7.49 4.35 -2.36
CA SER A 67 6.48 3.91 -3.31
C SER A 67 7.01 3.98 -4.74
N PRO A 68 6.71 2.97 -5.58
CA PRO A 68 7.01 3.02 -7.02
C PRO A 68 6.28 4.14 -7.78
N GLN A 69 5.24 4.74 -7.18
CA GLN A 69 4.45 5.82 -7.80
C GLN A 69 5.03 7.22 -7.58
N VAL A 70 6.08 7.36 -6.77
CA VAL A 70 6.80 8.64 -6.66
C VAL A 70 7.44 8.95 -8.02
N GLY A 71 7.20 10.15 -8.54
CA GLY A 71 7.60 10.57 -9.88
C GLY A 71 6.51 10.46 -10.94
N SER A 72 5.37 9.83 -10.63
CA SER A 72 4.28 9.63 -11.60
C SER A 72 3.41 10.87 -11.86
N PHE A 73 3.50 11.91 -11.02
CA PHE A 73 2.63 13.09 -11.08
C PHE A 73 3.45 14.35 -11.38
N ALA A 74 3.26 14.96 -12.55
CA ALA A 74 4.10 16.07 -13.01
C ALA A 74 4.05 17.30 -12.09
N GLU A 75 2.88 17.64 -11.53
CA GLU A 75 2.71 18.77 -10.62
C GLU A 75 3.29 18.51 -9.23
N HIS A 76 3.35 17.23 -8.83
CA HIS A 76 3.81 16.80 -7.52
C HIS A 76 4.74 15.57 -7.62
N PRO A 77 5.93 15.72 -8.22
CA PRO A 77 6.78 14.58 -8.59
C PRO A 77 7.37 13.84 -7.39
N LEU A 78 7.39 14.45 -6.20
CA LEU A 78 7.94 13.85 -4.98
C LEU A 78 6.87 13.19 -4.09
N LEU A 79 5.63 13.10 -4.57
CA LEU A 79 4.52 12.50 -3.82
C LEU A 79 4.16 11.12 -4.36
N CYS A 80 3.79 10.22 -3.45
CA CYS A 80 3.12 8.96 -3.80
C CYS A 80 1.63 9.19 -4.09
N GLY A 81 0.96 8.23 -4.73
CA GLY A 81 -0.45 8.36 -5.14
C GLY A 81 -1.41 8.69 -3.99
N ARG A 82 -1.18 8.14 -2.78
CA ARG A 82 -1.99 8.49 -1.60
C ARG A 82 -1.89 9.98 -1.27
N CYS A 83 -0.67 10.50 -1.19
CA CYS A 83 -0.42 11.89 -0.84
C CYS A 83 -0.86 12.84 -1.94
N HIS A 84 -0.66 12.46 -3.20
CA HIS A 84 -1.15 13.20 -4.35
C HIS A 84 -2.67 13.40 -4.27
N ASN A 85 -3.44 12.32 -4.09
CA ASN A 85 -4.90 12.38 -4.01
C ASN A 85 -5.40 13.31 -2.90
N VAL A 86 -4.73 13.30 -1.74
CA VAL A 86 -5.04 14.21 -0.63
C VAL A 86 -4.74 15.66 -0.98
N VAL A 87 -3.66 15.94 -1.71
CA VAL A 87 -3.28 17.31 -2.11
C VAL A 87 -4.26 17.87 -3.12
N ILE A 88 -4.68 17.07 -4.11
CA ILE A 88 -5.61 17.52 -5.15
C ILE A 88 -7.08 17.46 -4.73
N GLY A 89 -7.36 17.09 -3.48
CA GLY A 89 -8.71 17.09 -2.91
C GLY A 89 -9.61 15.95 -3.39
N LEU A 90 -9.04 14.86 -3.94
CA LEU A 90 -9.84 13.68 -4.23
C LEU A 90 -10.28 13.02 -2.93
N PRO A 91 -11.57 12.67 -2.77
CA PRO A 91 -12.05 11.98 -1.59
C PRO A 91 -11.24 10.69 -1.40
N THR A 92 -10.67 10.54 -0.20
CA THR A 92 -9.97 9.31 0.18
C THR A 92 -10.97 8.18 0.06
N ARG A 93 -10.61 7.20 -0.77
CA ARG A 93 -11.48 6.11 -1.21
C ARG A 93 -11.83 5.17 -0.07
N ASP A 94 -12.83 5.52 0.73
CA ASP A 94 -13.69 4.51 1.33
C ASP A 94 -14.55 3.90 0.20
N PRO A 95 -14.75 2.57 0.16
CA PRO A 95 -15.54 1.91 -0.88
C PRO A 95 -16.96 2.48 -1.02
N GLU A 96 -17.53 2.99 0.06
CA GLU A 96 -18.86 3.63 0.09
C GLU A 96 -18.86 5.02 -0.55
N ASP A 97 -17.76 5.75 -0.49
CA ASP A 97 -17.67 7.09 -1.07
C ASP A 97 -17.37 7.04 -2.58
N LEU A 98 -16.66 6.02 -3.05
CA LEU A 98 -16.55 5.66 -4.47
C LEU A 98 -17.91 5.40 -5.12
N ALA A 99 -18.84 4.77 -4.40
CA ALA A 99 -20.19 4.50 -4.88
C ALA A 99 -21.07 5.77 -4.95
N LYS A 100 -20.71 6.84 -4.24
CA LYS A 100 -21.41 8.14 -4.28
C LYS A 100 -20.85 9.07 -5.35
N VAL A 101 -19.54 9.08 -5.58
CA VAL A 101 -18.89 9.90 -6.63
C VAL A 101 -19.39 9.53 -8.03
N THR A 102 -19.59 8.24 -8.31
CA THR A 102 -20.17 7.79 -9.59
C THR A 102 -21.60 8.30 -9.83
N GLN A 103 -22.34 8.68 -8.78
CA GLN A 103 -23.68 9.26 -8.90
C GLN A 103 -23.65 10.78 -9.06
N SER A 104 -22.64 11.50 -8.55
CA SER A 104 -22.53 12.95 -8.71
C SER A 104 -21.93 13.33 -10.07
N GLU A 105 -20.90 12.62 -10.53
CA GLU A 105 -20.28 12.85 -11.85
C GLU A 105 -21.27 12.55 -12.99
N ALA A 106 -22.14 11.55 -12.83
CA ALA A 106 -23.21 11.25 -13.78
C ALA A 106 -24.33 12.32 -13.82
N LYS A 107 -24.52 13.11 -12.75
CA LYS A 107 -25.50 14.20 -12.72
C LYS A 107 -24.97 15.49 -13.35
N GLU A 108 -23.68 15.79 -13.17
CA GLU A 108 -23.07 16.98 -13.80
C GLU A 108 -22.89 16.81 -15.32
N ALA A 109 -22.70 15.59 -15.82
CA ALA A 109 -22.65 15.30 -17.26
C ALA A 109 -24.02 15.36 -17.98
N ILE A 110 -25.14 15.43 -17.25
CA ILE A 110 -26.50 15.46 -17.83
C ILE A 110 -27.11 16.88 -17.81
N THR A 111 -26.45 17.84 -17.16
CA THR A 111 -26.85 19.27 -17.20
C THR A 111 -25.84 20.09 -18.00
N GLN A 112 -25.59 19.70 -19.25
CA GLN A 112 -25.14 20.57 -20.33
C GLN A 112 -25.81 20.16 -21.63
#